data_AF-A0A069PFR9-F1
#
_entry.id   AF-A0A069PFR9-F1
#
_cell.length_a   1.000
_cell.length_b   1.000
_cell.length_c   1.000
_cell.angle_alpha   90.00
_cell.angle_beta   90.00
_cell.angle_gamma   90.00
#
_symmetry.space_group_name_H-M   'P 1'
#
loop_
_entity.id
_entity.type
_entity.pdbx_description
1 polymer ?
#
loop_
_entity_poly.entity_id
_entity_poly.type
_entity_poly.pdbx_seq_one_letter_code
_entity_poly.pdbx_strand_id
1 'polypeptide(L)' 'METKSARLTILIDPAKKEAFEKLCAAQDLTPSQVVRQLIREYLEQHGVSYKTKSTIGARARRKTA' A
#
# COMPACT_ATOMS: atom_id res chain seq x y z
N MET A 1 12.06 -2.30 16.91
CA MET A 1 12.28 -1.34 15.80
C MET A 1 10.99 -0.57 15.61
N GLU A 2 11.04 0.72 15.95
CA GLU A 2 9.88 1.61 16.02
C GLU A 2 9.14 1.63 14.68
N THR A 3 7.93 1.07 14.70
CA THR A 3 6.99 1.15 13.60
C THR A 3 6.53 2.60 13.53
N LYS A 4 7.17 3.40 12.66
CA LYS A 4 6.70 4.73 12.26
C LYS A 4 5.38 4.61 11.50
N SER A 5 4.34 4.21 12.21
CA SER A 5 3.00 4.00 11.70
C SER A 5 2.27 5.34 11.77
N ALA A 6 2.18 6.03 10.64
CA ALA A 6 1.31 7.19 10.48
C ALA A 6 -0.08 6.72 10.01
N ARG A 7 -1.15 7.34 10.52
CA ARG A 7 -2.51 7.12 10.02
C ARG A 7 -2.77 8.11 8.87
N LEU A 8 -3.21 7.60 7.73
CA LEU A 8 -3.67 8.38 6.59
C LEU A 8 -5.20 8.28 6.53
N THR A 9 -5.90 9.38 6.78
CA THR A 9 -7.37 9.47 6.66
C THR A 9 -7.69 10.18 5.36
N ILE A 10 -8.47 9.53 4.49
CA ILE A 10 -8.89 10.07 3.19
C ILE A 10 -10.41 10.09 3.18
N LEU A 11 -10.99 11.25 2.88
CA LEU A 11 -12.42 11.36 2.61
C LEU A 11 -12.68 10.90 1.18
N ILE A 12 -13.51 9.87 1.03
CA ILE A 12 -13.93 9.37 -0.26
C ILE A 12 -15.45 9.26 -0.29
N ASP A 13 -16.01 9.39 -1.48
CA ASP A 13 -17.42 9.17 -1.73
C ASP A 13 -17.83 7.72 -1.37
N PRO A 14 -19.01 7.51 -0.73
CA PRO A 14 -19.44 6.19 -0.28
C PRO A 14 -19.59 5.19 -1.43
N ALA A 15 -20.09 5.59 -2.59
CA ALA A 15 -20.24 4.69 -3.73
C ALA A 15 -18.88 4.25 -4.29
N LYS A 16 -17.90 5.16 -4.33
CA LYS A 16 -16.51 4.82 -4.69
C LYS A 16 -15.86 3.90 -3.66
N LYS A 17 -16.12 4.09 -2.37
CA LYS A 17 -15.63 3.21 -1.29
C LYS A 17 -16.11 1.78 -1.50
N GLU A 18 -17.41 1.60 -1.70
CA GLU A 18 -18.00 0.28 -1.92
C GLU A 18 -17.45 -0.42 -3.16
N ALA A 19 -17.34 0.31 -4.28
CA ALA A 19 -16.78 -0.24 -5.52
C ALA A 19 -15.32 -0.67 -5.32
N PHE A 20 -14.53 0.15 -4.63
CA PHE A 20 -13.13 -0.15 -4.34
C PHE A 20 -12.97 -1.36 -3.40
N GLU A 21 -13.78 -1.43 -2.35
CA GLU A 21 -13.78 -2.57 -1.42
C GLU A 21 -14.17 -3.87 -2.12
N LYS A 22 -15.21 -3.85 -2.97
CA LYS A 22 -15.62 -5.01 -3.77
C LYS A 22 -14.53 -5.47 -4.73
N LEU A 23 -13.87 -4.53 -5.41
CA LEU A 23 -12.76 -4.83 -6.33
C LEU A 23 -11.56 -5.43 -5.60
N CYS A 24 -11.24 -4.92 -4.40
CA CYS A 24 -10.17 -5.46 -3.58
C CYS A 24 -10.52 -6.87 -3.06
N ALA A 25 -11.75 -7.06 -2.60
CA ALA A 25 -12.25 -8.35 -2.12
C ALA A 25 -12.25 -9.43 -3.21
N ALA A 26 -12.58 -9.06 -4.45
CA ALA A 26 -12.53 -9.98 -5.61
C ALA A 26 -11.12 -10.46 -5.96
N GLN A 27 -10.08 -9.80 -5.44
CA GLN A 27 -8.67 -10.13 -5.69
C GLN A 27 -7.96 -10.63 -4.41
N ASP A 28 -8.70 -10.91 -3.34
CA ASP A 28 -8.16 -11.31 -2.03
C ASP A 28 -7.18 -10.28 -1.43
N LEU A 29 -7.37 -8.99 -1.76
CA LEU A 29 -6.56 -7.88 -1.28
C LEU A 29 -7.34 -7.01 -0.31
N THR A 30 -6.64 -6.43 0.66
CA THR A 30 -7.24 -5.38 1.50
C THR A 30 -7.05 -4.00 0.86
N PRO A 31 -8.01 -3.08 1.00
CA PRO A 31 -7.89 -1.70 0.52
C PRO A 31 -6.59 -1.02 0.96
N SER A 32 -6.16 -1.28 2.20
CA SER A 32 -4.92 -0.73 2.76
C SER A 32 -3.65 -1.24 2.06
N GLN A 33 -3.65 -2.49 1.56
CA GLN A 33 -2.52 -3.02 0.78
C GLN A 33 -2.43 -2.34 -0.57
N VAL A 34 -3.56 -2.18 -1.26
CA VAL A 34 -3.63 -1.52 -2.57
C VAL A 34 -3.21 -0.06 -2.46
N VAL A 35 -3.74 0.69 -1.48
CA VAL A 35 -3.38 2.11 -1.28
C VAL A 35 -1.89 2.27 -0.96
N ARG A 36 -1.31 1.39 -0.13
CA ARG A 36 0.15 1.44 0.14
C ARG A 36 1.01 1.12 -1.08
N GLN A 37 0.52 0.27 -1.99
CA GLN A 37 1.21 -0.06 -3.22
C GLN A 37 1.15 1.13 -4.19
N LEU A 38 -0.04 1.71 -4.35
CA LEU A 38 -0.28 2.92 -5.14
C LEU A 38 0.57 4.11 -4.66
N ILE A 39 0.67 4.36 -3.34
CA ILE A 39 1.53 5.42 -2.81
C ILE A 39 3.00 5.20 -3.20
N ARG A 40 3.48 3.95 -3.13
CA ARG A 40 4.88 3.63 -3.46
C ARG A 40 5.15 3.87 -4.95
N GLU A 41 4.30 3.32 -5.82
CA GLU A 41 4.42 3.51 -7.27
C GLU A 41 4.33 4.99 -7.66
N TYR A 42 3.41 5.74 -7.04
CA TYR A 42 3.24 7.17 -7.30
C TYR A 42 4.49 7.97 -6.90
N LEU A 43 5.08 7.66 -5.74
CA LEU A 43 6.34 8.29 -5.30
C LEU A 43 7.51 7.92 -6.22
N GLU A 44 7.60 6.67 -6.68
CA GLU A 44 8.63 6.22 -7.62
C GLU A 44 8.49 6.89 -8.99
N GLN A 45 7.26 7.02 -9.51
CA GLN A 45 6.98 7.74 -10.75
C GLN A 45 7.36 9.22 -10.69
N HIS A 46 7.22 9.85 -9.52
CA HIS A 46 7.58 11.26 -9.31
C HIS A 46 9.04 11.46 -8.83
N GLY A 47 9.85 10.40 -8.75
CA GLY A 47 11.26 10.49 -8.35
C GLY A 47 11.48 10.87 -6.89
N VAL A 48 10.46 10.76 -6.03
CA VAL A 48 10.55 11.15 -4.62
C VAL A 48 11.15 10.01 -3.80
N SER A 49 12.40 10.18 -3.37
CA SER A 49 13.08 9.23 -2.49
C SER A 49 12.71 9.48 -1.02
N TYR A 50 12.21 8.45 -0.33
CA TYR A 50 11.89 8.51 1.10
C TYR A 50 12.78 7.56 1.91
N LYS A 51 13.24 8.02 3.10
CA LYS A 51 14.25 7.33 3.95
C LYS A 51 13.87 5.91 4.38
N THR A 52 12.58 5.56 4.36
CA THR A 52 12.07 4.21 4.64
C THR A 52 11.79 3.46 3.33
N LYS A 53 12.72 3.48 2.37
CA LYS A 53 12.76 2.46 1.30
C LYS A 53 13.12 1.09 1.91
N SER A 54 12.40 0.67 2.95
CA SER A 54 12.48 -0.66 3.51
C SER A 54 11.92 -1.60 2.46
N THR A 55 12.81 -2.46 2.01
CA THR A 55 12.69 -3.55 1.06
C THR A 55 11.70 -4.62 1.55
N ILE A 56 10.46 -4.25 1.89
CA ILE A 56 9.40 -5.20 2.27
C ILE A 56 9.16 -6.21 1.13
N GLY A 57 9.39 -5.81 -0.14
CA GLY A 57 9.38 -6.72 -1.29
C GLY A 57 10.57 -7.68 -1.41
N ALA A 58 11.73 -7.39 -0.78
CA ALA A 58 12.91 -8.27 -0.87
C ALA A 58 12.91 -9.39 0.18
N ARG A 59 12.11 -9.28 1.25
CA ARG A 59 12.08 -10.28 2.33
C ARG A 59 11.15 -11.46 2.02
N ALA A 60 10.18 -11.30 1.13
CA ALA A 60 9.28 -12.38 0.71
C ALA A 60 9.98 -13.46 -0.14
N ARG A 61 11.06 -13.12 -0.88
CA ARG A 61 11.82 -14.07 -1.70
C ARG A 61 12.89 -14.87 -0.96
N ARG A 62 13.12 -14.63 0.34
CA ARG A 62 14.25 -15.21 1.09
C ARG A 62 13.85 -16.28 2.11
N LYS A 63 12.58 -16.72 2.10
CA LYS A 63 12.05 -17.71 3.06
C LYS A 63 11.92 -19.14 2.49
N THR A 64 12.47 -19.37 1.31
CA THR A 64 12.63 -20.68 0.67
C THR A 64 14.04 -20.77 0.09
N ALA A 65 15.02 -21.05 0.94
CA ALA A 65 16.35 -21.52 0.60
C ALA A 65 16.87 -22.32 1.80
#